data_AF-A0A3C0ZJ61-F1
#
_entry.id   AF-A0A3C0ZJ61-F1
#
_cell.length_a   1.000
_cell.length_b   1.000
_cell.length_c   1.000
_cell.angle_alpha   90.00
_cell.angle_beta   90.00
_cell.angle_gamma   90.00
#
_symmetry.space_group_name_H-M   'P 1'
#
loop_
_entity.id
_entity.type
_entity.pdbx_description
1 polymer ?
#
loop_
_entity_poly.entity_id
_entity_poly.type
_entity_poly.pdbx_seq_one_letter_code
_entity_poly.pdbx_strand_id
1 'polypeptide(L)'
;GWDDPRMPTISGLRRRGYTPESIRTFADRIGVARSESTVEVASLEDCVRDDLNKRAPRVMAVLRPLKLVIENYPEGTVEELDAVNNPEDATMGVRKVPFSKVLYIEQDDFREHPPKKYFRLSPGAEVRLRYAYIIKCVGVVKDETTGEIIELRCTYDPETRSGSPQSARKVKGTIHWVSASHAVGAEVRLYDRLFTVEDPGGENWREFINPHSLDVLNQCKVEPSLTSAKPQERFQFERLGYFCVDDDSREGNLVFNRTVTLRDTWAKIEKS
;
A
#
# COMPACT_ATOMS: atom_id res chain seq x y z
N GLY A 1 -8.76 -18.13 14.29
CA GLY A 1 -8.46 -19.44 14.89
C GLY A 1 -6.97 -19.53 15.20
N TRP A 2 -6.40 -20.73 15.23
CA TRP A 2 -4.94 -20.94 15.33
C TRP A 2 -4.16 -20.44 14.11
N ASP A 3 -4.85 -20.22 13.01
CA ASP A 3 -4.37 -19.69 11.74
C ASP A 3 -4.58 -18.17 11.61
N ASP A 4 -5.05 -17.49 12.65
CA ASP A 4 -5.23 -16.03 12.61
C ASP A 4 -3.89 -15.34 12.32
N PRO A 5 -3.80 -14.39 11.35
CA PRO A 5 -2.56 -13.71 11.00
C PRO A 5 -1.86 -12.94 12.13
N ARG A 6 -2.53 -12.71 13.27
CA ARG A 6 -1.90 -12.12 14.47
C ARG A 6 -1.19 -13.14 15.34
N MET A 7 -1.47 -14.43 15.15
CA MET A 7 -0.88 -15.50 15.96
C MET A 7 0.55 -15.80 15.50
N PRO A 8 1.49 -16.06 16.43
CA PRO A 8 2.87 -16.41 16.11
C PRO A 8 3.02 -17.88 15.67
N THR A 9 1.98 -18.48 15.13
CA THR A 9 1.96 -19.87 14.65
C THR A 9 2.42 -19.93 13.20
N ILE A 10 2.97 -21.07 12.76
CA ILE A 10 3.36 -21.24 11.35
C ILE A 10 2.16 -21.08 10.41
N SER A 11 0.98 -21.57 10.79
CA SER A 11 -0.27 -21.36 10.05
C SER A 11 -0.66 -19.88 9.98
N GLY A 12 -0.58 -19.15 11.09
CA GLY A 12 -0.88 -17.71 11.15
C GLY A 12 0.08 -16.89 10.30
N LEU A 13 1.39 -17.14 10.42
CA LEU A 13 2.40 -16.49 9.59
C LEU A 13 2.21 -16.79 8.11
N ARG A 14 1.91 -18.04 7.73
CA ARG A 14 1.60 -18.40 6.34
C ARG A 14 0.40 -17.62 5.82
N ARG A 15 -0.71 -17.58 6.56
CA ARG A 15 -1.94 -16.86 6.18
C ARG A 15 -1.71 -15.34 6.14
N ARG A 16 -0.87 -14.80 7.02
CA ARG A 16 -0.43 -13.39 6.99
C ARG A 16 0.35 -13.04 5.72
N GLY A 17 0.98 -14.02 5.08
CA GLY A 17 1.75 -13.83 3.87
C GLY A 17 3.26 -13.97 4.05
N TYR A 18 3.72 -14.42 5.22
CA TYR A 18 5.12 -14.82 5.39
C TYR A 18 5.45 -15.99 4.47
N THR A 19 6.73 -16.09 4.19
CA THR A 19 7.27 -16.99 3.19
C THR A 19 8.15 -18.00 3.89
N PRO A 20 8.19 -19.26 3.42
CA PRO A 20 9.11 -20.24 3.99
C PRO A 20 10.56 -19.74 4.00
N GLU A 21 10.97 -18.99 2.97
CA GLU A 21 12.30 -18.40 2.83
C GLU A 21 12.56 -17.37 3.94
N SER A 22 11.63 -16.46 4.18
CA SER A 22 11.77 -15.42 5.21
C SER A 22 11.92 -15.99 6.62
N ILE A 23 11.18 -17.06 6.93
CA ILE A 23 11.23 -17.73 8.24
C ILE A 23 12.57 -18.46 8.41
N ARG A 24 13.05 -19.16 7.37
CA ARG A 24 14.38 -19.80 7.41
C ARG A 24 15.50 -18.78 7.56
N THR A 25 15.44 -17.68 6.79
CA THR A 25 16.41 -16.58 6.92
C THR A 25 16.39 -15.96 8.32
N PHE A 26 15.22 -15.82 8.94
CA PHE A 26 15.12 -15.35 10.32
C PHE A 26 15.79 -16.33 11.30
N ALA A 27 15.51 -17.63 11.17
CA ALA A 27 16.13 -18.66 12.01
C ALA A 27 17.67 -18.69 11.87
N ASP A 28 18.19 -18.57 10.64
CA ASP A 28 19.63 -18.50 10.38
C ASP A 28 20.25 -17.23 11.00
N ARG A 29 19.53 -16.10 10.93
CA ARG A 29 20.00 -14.79 11.44
C ARG A 29 20.11 -14.76 12.96
N ILE A 30 19.16 -15.33 13.68
CA ILE A 30 19.18 -15.34 15.16
C ILE A 30 20.21 -16.34 15.72
N GLY A 31 20.58 -17.34 14.91
CA GLY A 31 21.57 -18.35 15.28
C GLY A 31 21.08 -19.29 16.37
N VAL A 32 22.01 -20.11 16.88
CA VAL A 32 21.74 -21.07 17.95
C VAL A 32 22.73 -20.83 19.09
N ALA A 33 22.21 -20.49 20.27
CA ALA A 33 22.98 -20.28 21.49
C ALA A 33 22.37 -21.07 22.66
N ARG A 34 23.17 -21.29 23.70
CA ARG A 34 22.70 -21.98 24.94
C ARG A 34 22.05 -21.04 25.94
N SER A 35 22.20 -19.74 25.77
CA SER A 35 21.58 -18.71 26.61
C SER A 35 20.21 -18.34 26.07
N GLU A 36 19.24 -18.12 26.96
CA GLU A 36 17.94 -17.57 26.60
C GLU A 36 18.10 -16.14 26.08
N SER A 37 17.34 -15.80 25.03
CA SER A 37 17.28 -14.47 24.47
C SER A 37 15.91 -14.20 23.86
N THR A 38 15.49 -12.94 23.93
CA THR A 38 14.28 -12.45 23.25
C THR A 38 14.72 -11.69 22.02
N VAL A 39 14.10 -12.00 20.87
CA VAL A 39 14.39 -11.33 19.60
C VAL A 39 13.22 -10.42 19.25
N GLU A 40 13.54 -9.18 18.88
CA GLU A 40 12.54 -8.23 18.43
C GLU A 40 11.80 -8.75 17.18
N VAL A 41 10.47 -8.65 17.18
CA VAL A 41 9.64 -9.04 16.03
C VAL A 41 10.00 -8.25 14.76
N ALA A 42 10.56 -7.05 14.92
CA ALA A 42 11.09 -6.25 13.81
C ALA A 42 12.15 -7.01 12.98
N SER A 43 12.96 -7.87 13.60
CA SER A 43 13.95 -8.70 12.91
C SER A 43 13.29 -9.72 11.96
N LEU A 44 12.18 -10.33 12.40
CA LEU A 44 11.37 -11.23 11.57
C LEU A 44 10.68 -10.46 10.42
N GLU A 45 10.18 -9.25 10.70
CA GLU A 45 9.58 -8.37 9.70
C GLU A 45 10.59 -7.92 8.64
N ASP A 46 11.84 -7.68 9.02
CA ASP A 46 12.91 -7.37 8.06
C ASP A 46 13.21 -8.54 7.14
N CYS A 47 13.24 -9.77 7.66
CA CYS A 47 13.45 -10.97 6.83
C CYS A 47 12.37 -11.14 5.76
N VAL A 48 11.09 -10.96 6.11
CA VAL A 48 10.00 -11.06 5.12
C VAL A 48 9.99 -9.87 4.16
N ARG A 49 10.37 -8.68 4.61
CA ARG A 49 10.49 -7.51 3.74
C ARG A 49 11.59 -7.66 2.70
N ASP A 50 12.78 -8.09 3.12
CA ASP A 50 13.94 -8.29 2.24
C ASP A 50 13.66 -9.38 1.20
N ASP A 51 12.98 -10.44 1.61
CA ASP A 51 12.54 -11.52 0.74
C ASP A 51 11.47 -11.03 -0.25
N LEU A 52 10.36 -10.44 0.20
CA LEU A 52 9.28 -9.97 -0.68
C LEU A 52 9.71 -8.85 -1.62
N ASN A 53 10.66 -7.99 -1.25
CA ASN A 53 11.18 -6.96 -2.14
C ASN A 53 11.75 -7.54 -3.45
N LYS A 54 12.31 -8.75 -3.43
CA LYS A 54 12.94 -9.36 -4.61
C LYS A 54 11.94 -10.00 -5.57
N ARG A 55 10.75 -10.37 -5.09
CA ARG A 55 9.86 -11.36 -5.75
C ARG A 55 8.42 -10.90 -5.88
N ALA A 56 7.95 -10.00 -5.02
CA ALA A 56 6.57 -9.54 -5.07
C ALA A 56 6.38 -8.54 -6.21
N PRO A 57 5.42 -8.76 -7.15
CA PRO A 57 5.02 -7.75 -8.10
C PRO A 57 4.47 -6.51 -7.38
N ARG A 58 4.84 -5.32 -7.87
CA ARG A 58 4.36 -4.01 -7.42
C ARG A 58 3.07 -3.68 -8.16
N VAL A 59 2.02 -3.43 -7.41
CA VAL A 59 0.69 -3.06 -7.92
C VAL A 59 0.17 -1.82 -7.19
N MET A 60 -0.79 -1.13 -7.78
CA MET A 60 -1.45 0.02 -7.17
C MET A 60 -2.73 -0.40 -6.47
N ALA A 61 -2.87 0.04 -5.23
CA ALA A 61 -4.07 -0.12 -4.43
C ALA A 61 -4.26 1.17 -3.63
N VAL A 62 -5.50 1.61 -3.51
CA VAL A 62 -5.91 2.76 -2.72
C VAL A 62 -6.77 2.26 -1.57
N LEU A 63 -6.29 2.42 -0.35
CA LEU A 63 -6.95 1.88 0.84
C LEU A 63 -8.06 2.79 1.36
N ARG A 64 -7.82 4.11 1.33
CA ARG A 64 -8.78 5.13 1.74
C ARG A 64 -9.04 6.05 0.54
N PRO A 65 -9.96 5.70 -0.37
CA PRO A 65 -10.09 6.36 -1.66
C PRO A 65 -10.65 7.78 -1.56
N LEU A 66 -9.84 8.74 -2.00
CA LEU A 66 -10.24 10.10 -2.30
C LEU A 66 -10.41 10.26 -3.82
N LYS A 67 -11.59 10.72 -4.25
CA LYS A 67 -11.87 10.93 -5.67
C LYS A 67 -11.06 12.10 -6.22
N LEU A 68 -10.51 11.93 -7.41
CA LEU A 68 -9.75 12.96 -8.13
C LEU A 68 -10.26 13.02 -9.58
N VAL A 69 -10.59 14.22 -10.06
CA VAL A 69 -11.05 14.46 -11.43
C VAL A 69 -10.07 15.36 -12.16
N ILE A 70 -9.54 14.89 -13.29
CA ILE A 70 -8.63 15.66 -14.14
C ILE A 70 -9.44 16.45 -15.16
N GLU A 71 -9.66 17.73 -14.89
CA GLU A 71 -10.60 18.58 -15.64
C GLU A 71 -10.28 18.67 -17.13
N ASN A 72 -9.00 18.81 -17.47
CA ASN A 72 -8.50 18.92 -18.84
C ASN A 72 -8.19 17.57 -19.51
N TYR A 73 -8.56 16.43 -18.92
CA TYR A 73 -8.47 15.13 -19.59
C TYR A 73 -9.75 14.86 -20.42
N PRO A 74 -9.65 14.33 -21.65
CA PRO A 74 -10.81 14.06 -22.49
C PRO A 74 -11.80 13.08 -21.85
N GLU A 75 -13.10 13.39 -21.93
CA GLU A 75 -14.17 12.49 -21.46
C GLU A 75 -14.18 11.17 -22.23
N GLY A 76 -14.52 10.07 -21.56
CA GLY A 76 -14.64 8.74 -22.17
C GLY A 76 -13.32 8.15 -22.71
N THR A 77 -12.19 8.83 -22.54
CA THR A 77 -10.89 8.33 -22.99
C THR A 77 -10.24 7.47 -21.91
N VAL A 78 -9.72 6.32 -22.32
CA VAL A 78 -8.93 5.42 -21.49
C VAL A 78 -7.60 5.17 -22.18
N GLU A 79 -6.52 5.31 -21.43
CA GLU A 79 -5.16 5.08 -21.91
C GLU A 79 -4.49 3.98 -21.08
N GLU A 80 -3.85 3.03 -21.76
CA GLU A 80 -3.09 1.97 -21.09
C GLU A 80 -1.63 2.38 -20.89
N LEU A 81 -1.24 2.58 -19.63
CA LEU A 81 0.10 2.98 -19.23
C LEU A 81 0.94 1.76 -18.84
N ASP A 82 2.23 1.77 -19.19
CA ASP A 82 3.17 0.71 -18.80
C ASP A 82 3.66 0.92 -17.37
N ALA A 83 3.41 -0.07 -16.52
CA ALA A 83 3.91 -0.14 -15.16
C ALA A 83 4.86 -1.34 -15.00
N VAL A 84 6.06 -1.08 -14.48
CA VAL A 84 7.05 -2.13 -14.19
C VAL A 84 6.52 -3.02 -13.07
N ASN A 85 6.54 -4.35 -13.29
CA ASN A 85 6.06 -5.30 -12.29
C ASN A 85 7.02 -5.42 -11.11
N ASN A 86 8.34 -5.41 -11.35
CA ASN A 86 9.32 -5.48 -10.27
C ASN A 86 10.63 -4.78 -10.69
N PRO A 87 11.02 -3.67 -10.04
CA PRO A 87 12.29 -3.00 -10.33
C PRO A 87 13.54 -3.82 -9.96
N GLU A 88 13.41 -4.80 -9.04
CA GLU A 88 14.48 -5.73 -8.67
C GLU A 88 14.59 -6.92 -9.63
N ASP A 89 13.60 -7.13 -10.50
CA ASP A 89 13.56 -8.24 -11.45
C ASP A 89 12.97 -7.80 -12.80
N ALA A 90 13.87 -7.42 -13.71
CA ALA A 90 13.49 -7.00 -15.06
C ALA A 90 12.79 -8.12 -15.87
N THR A 91 12.95 -9.40 -15.49
CA THR A 91 12.31 -10.52 -16.20
C THR A 91 10.81 -10.60 -15.95
N MET A 92 10.32 -9.96 -14.87
CA MET A 92 8.88 -9.84 -14.59
C MET A 92 8.15 -8.87 -15.52
N GLY A 93 8.88 -8.12 -16.35
CA GLY A 93 8.32 -7.28 -17.41
C GLY A 93 7.46 -6.13 -16.89
N VAL A 94 6.51 -5.71 -17.75
CA VAL A 94 5.57 -4.62 -17.50
C VAL A 94 4.14 -5.13 -17.59
N ARG A 95 3.22 -4.41 -16.97
CA ARG A 95 1.77 -4.59 -17.14
C ARG A 95 1.14 -3.28 -17.60
N LYS A 96 -0.03 -3.41 -18.22
CA LYS A 96 -0.85 -2.27 -18.60
C LYS A 96 -1.75 -1.87 -17.43
N VAL A 97 -1.83 -0.56 -17.18
CA VAL A 97 -2.70 0.03 -16.17
C VAL A 97 -3.58 1.09 -16.83
N PRO A 98 -4.92 1.02 -16.68
CA PRO A 98 -5.82 1.99 -17.27
C PRO A 98 -5.72 3.33 -16.55
N PHE A 99 -5.51 4.40 -17.32
CA PHE A 99 -5.59 5.79 -16.91
C PHE A 99 -6.83 6.42 -17.52
N SER A 100 -7.53 7.24 -16.74
CA SER A 100 -8.78 7.89 -17.14
C SER A 100 -8.94 9.23 -16.45
N LYS A 101 -9.97 9.98 -16.86
CA LYS A 101 -10.31 11.28 -16.26
C LYS A 101 -10.55 11.25 -14.75
N VAL A 102 -11.23 10.22 -14.26
CA VAL A 102 -11.57 10.07 -12.83
C VAL A 102 -10.69 8.98 -12.22
N LEU A 103 -9.98 9.33 -11.16
CA LEU A 103 -9.05 8.47 -10.43
C LEU A 103 -9.42 8.44 -8.94
N TYR A 104 -8.90 7.44 -8.24
CA TYR A 104 -8.78 7.44 -6.78
C TYR A 104 -7.31 7.55 -6.37
N ILE A 105 -7.05 8.32 -5.31
CA ILE A 105 -5.77 8.40 -4.60
C ILE A 105 -6.02 8.15 -3.10
N GLU A 106 -4.97 8.01 -2.29
CA GLU A 106 -5.16 7.95 -0.83
C GLU A 106 -5.66 9.29 -0.28
N GLN A 107 -6.57 9.23 0.70
CA GLN A 107 -6.99 10.40 1.47
C GLN A 107 -5.79 11.13 2.09
N ASP A 108 -4.76 10.39 2.55
CA ASP A 108 -3.55 10.94 3.18
C ASP A 108 -2.57 11.61 2.19
N ASP A 109 -2.79 11.42 0.89
CA ASP A 109 -2.00 12.05 -0.18
C ASP A 109 -2.48 13.46 -0.54
N PHE A 110 -3.50 13.97 0.15
CA PHE A 110 -3.90 15.36 0.10
C PHE A 110 -3.92 16.04 1.47
N ARG A 111 -3.43 17.29 1.54
CA ARG A 111 -3.62 18.17 2.69
C ARG A 111 -3.90 19.60 2.23
N GLU A 112 -4.97 20.20 2.74
CA GLU A 112 -5.31 21.60 2.46
C GLU A 112 -4.28 22.56 3.07
N HIS A 113 -3.83 22.25 4.29
CA HIS A 113 -2.79 22.98 5.02
C HIS A 113 -1.60 22.05 5.28
N PRO A 114 -0.72 21.86 4.27
CA PRO A 114 0.39 20.92 4.39
C PRO A 114 1.46 21.41 5.37
N PRO A 115 2.02 20.56 6.24
CA PRO A 115 3.19 20.92 7.04
C PRO A 115 4.42 21.12 6.14
N LYS A 116 5.48 21.73 6.69
CA LYS A 116 6.79 21.77 5.99
C LYS A 116 7.23 20.34 5.65
N LYS A 117 7.92 20.18 4.51
CA LYS A 117 8.38 18.87 3.98
C LYS A 117 7.25 17.89 3.59
N TYR A 118 6.02 18.35 3.44
CA TYR A 118 4.97 17.60 2.76
C TYR A 118 5.13 17.74 1.24
N PHE A 119 5.32 16.63 0.53
CA PHE A 119 5.62 16.60 -0.91
C PHE A 119 4.51 15.96 -1.77
N ARG A 120 3.32 15.74 -1.20
CA ARG A 120 2.14 15.21 -1.90
C ARG A 120 1.24 16.37 -2.35
N LEU A 121 -0.07 16.14 -2.57
CA LEU A 121 -0.97 17.17 -3.09
C LEU A 121 -1.45 18.14 -2.01
N SER A 122 -1.51 19.40 -2.39
CA SER A 122 -2.17 20.49 -1.67
C SER A 122 -2.72 21.49 -2.70
N PRO A 123 -3.58 22.44 -2.32
CA PRO A 123 -4.08 23.45 -3.25
C PRO A 123 -2.93 24.15 -3.99
N GLY A 124 -3.01 24.17 -5.33
CA GLY A 124 -2.00 24.76 -6.21
C GLY A 124 -0.70 23.97 -6.38
N ALA A 125 -0.48 22.89 -5.62
CA ALA A 125 0.73 22.07 -5.71
C ALA A 125 0.62 20.99 -6.79
N GLU A 126 1.79 20.55 -7.25
CA GLU A 126 1.93 19.50 -8.25
C GLU A 126 2.50 18.22 -7.64
N VAL A 127 2.04 17.07 -8.14
CA VAL A 127 2.58 15.75 -7.80
C VAL A 127 2.67 14.89 -9.06
N ARG A 128 3.58 13.90 -9.06
CA ARG A 128 3.60 12.88 -10.11
C ARG A 128 2.67 11.73 -9.71
N LEU A 129 1.81 11.34 -10.62
CA LEU A 129 1.11 10.06 -10.55
C LEU A 129 2.06 8.96 -11.02
N ARG A 130 2.25 7.92 -10.19
CA ARG A 130 3.15 6.80 -10.48
C ARG A 130 2.84 6.21 -11.87
N TYR A 131 3.86 6.02 -12.72
CA TYR A 131 3.76 5.56 -14.11
C TYR A 131 2.92 6.44 -15.07
N ALA A 132 2.46 7.61 -14.63
CA ALA A 132 1.57 8.46 -15.41
C ALA A 132 2.13 9.90 -15.53
N TYR A 133 1.27 10.89 -15.36
CA TYR A 133 1.54 12.30 -15.60
C TYR A 133 1.84 13.05 -14.30
N ILE A 134 2.34 14.28 -14.43
CA ILE A 134 2.28 15.28 -13.36
C ILE A 134 0.90 15.93 -13.41
N ILE A 135 0.31 16.08 -12.23
CA ILE A 135 -0.97 16.77 -12.03
C ILE A 135 -0.82 17.92 -11.06
N LYS A 136 -1.71 18.91 -11.16
CA LYS A 136 -1.82 20.06 -10.27
C LYS A 136 -3.20 20.12 -9.64
N CYS A 137 -3.31 20.29 -8.32
CA CYS A 137 -4.60 20.53 -7.67
C CYS A 137 -5.06 21.98 -7.91
N VAL A 138 -6.24 22.13 -8.51
CA VAL A 138 -6.84 23.42 -8.86
C VAL A 138 -8.15 23.70 -8.11
N GLY A 139 -8.75 22.68 -7.49
CA GLY A 139 -9.96 22.84 -6.69
C GLY A 139 -10.16 21.69 -5.70
N VAL A 140 -10.94 21.96 -4.65
CA VAL A 140 -11.29 21.01 -3.59
C VAL A 140 -12.80 21.09 -3.40
N VAL A 141 -13.47 19.95 -3.46
CA VAL A 141 -14.90 19.84 -3.16
C VAL A 141 -15.04 19.18 -1.80
N LYS A 142 -15.85 19.81 -0.94
CA LYS A 142 -16.14 19.36 0.41
C LYS A 142 -17.59 18.94 0.50
N ASP A 143 -17.86 17.99 1.38
CA ASP A 143 -19.23 17.69 1.82
C ASP A 143 -19.79 18.92 2.56
N GLU A 144 -21.00 19.33 2.19
CA GLU A 144 -21.63 20.54 2.75
C GLU A 144 -22.00 20.38 4.23
N THR A 145 -22.20 19.16 4.71
CA THR A 145 -22.64 18.86 6.07
C THR A 145 -21.47 18.59 7.00
N THR A 146 -20.52 17.75 6.59
CA THR A 146 -19.39 17.33 7.43
C THR A 146 -18.15 18.20 7.24
N GLY A 147 -18.05 18.91 6.12
CA GLY A 147 -16.84 19.65 5.73
C GLY A 147 -15.69 18.75 5.27
N GLU A 148 -15.91 17.43 5.18
CA GLU A 148 -14.89 16.48 4.72
C GLU A 148 -14.58 16.66 3.24
N ILE A 149 -13.33 16.39 2.87
CA ILE A 149 -12.88 16.49 1.47
C ILE A 149 -13.30 15.22 0.74
N ILE A 150 -14.19 15.37 -0.23
CA ILE A 150 -14.78 14.24 -0.97
C ILE A 150 -14.25 14.12 -2.40
N GLU A 151 -13.73 15.22 -2.97
CA GLU A 151 -13.22 15.21 -4.33
C GLU A 151 -12.18 16.31 -4.56
N LEU A 152 -11.15 16.00 -5.34
CA LEU A 152 -10.16 16.95 -5.83
C LEU A 152 -10.37 17.22 -7.32
N ARG A 153 -10.23 18.48 -7.71
CA ARG A 153 -10.17 18.92 -9.10
C ARG A 153 -8.73 19.21 -9.45
N CYS A 154 -8.24 18.55 -10.49
CA CYS A 154 -6.86 18.66 -10.94
C CYS A 154 -6.78 18.96 -12.42
N THR A 155 -5.65 19.51 -12.86
CA THR A 155 -5.23 19.47 -14.26
C THR A 155 -4.02 18.56 -14.42
N TYR A 156 -3.82 17.98 -15.60
CA TYR A 156 -2.61 17.23 -15.93
C TYR A 156 -1.78 17.96 -16.99
N ASP A 157 -0.50 17.65 -17.03
CA ASP A 157 0.45 18.12 -18.02
C ASP A 157 0.75 17.02 -19.05
N PRO A 158 0.25 17.12 -20.31
CA PRO A 158 0.39 16.07 -21.33
C PRO A 158 1.85 15.73 -21.69
N GLU A 159 2.79 16.67 -21.52
CA GLU A 159 4.21 16.48 -21.88
C GLU A 159 4.96 15.64 -20.83
N THR A 160 4.33 15.34 -19.69
CA THR A 160 4.99 14.71 -18.55
C THR A 160 4.75 13.21 -18.40
N ARG A 161 4.15 12.58 -19.41
CA ARG A 161 3.89 11.13 -19.44
C ARG A 161 5.16 10.36 -19.06
N SER A 162 5.10 9.54 -18.01
CA SER A 162 6.25 8.75 -17.57
C SER A 162 6.80 7.87 -18.70
N GLY A 163 8.12 7.84 -18.85
CA GLY A 163 8.80 7.10 -19.92
C GLY A 163 8.87 7.82 -21.27
N SER A 164 8.21 8.98 -21.44
CA SER A 164 8.36 9.80 -22.64
C SER A 164 9.66 10.64 -22.65
N PRO A 165 10.18 11.03 -23.83
CA PRO A 165 11.39 11.86 -23.92
C PRO A 165 11.28 13.21 -23.19
N GLN A 166 10.08 13.77 -23.07
CA GLN A 166 9.79 15.07 -22.44
C GLN A 166 9.49 14.96 -20.94
N SER A 167 9.51 13.74 -20.37
CA SER A 167 9.16 13.47 -18.97
C SER A 167 10.18 13.95 -17.92
N ALA A 168 11.24 14.65 -18.35
CA ALA A 168 12.35 15.10 -17.50
C ALA A 168 11.93 16.08 -16.40
N ARG A 169 10.74 16.69 -16.48
CA ARG A 169 10.20 17.56 -15.42
C ARG A 169 10.06 16.80 -14.10
N LYS A 170 10.74 17.30 -13.07
CA LYS A 170 10.75 16.74 -11.73
C LYS A 170 9.84 17.52 -10.80
N VAL A 171 9.11 16.80 -9.97
CA VAL A 171 8.33 17.31 -8.83
C VAL A 171 8.78 16.57 -7.57
N LYS A 172 8.46 17.13 -6.40
CA LYS A 172 9.02 16.64 -5.12
C LYS A 172 8.44 15.31 -4.64
N GLY A 173 7.24 14.94 -5.10
CA GLY A 173 6.61 13.69 -4.68
C GLY A 173 5.97 12.93 -5.83
N THR A 174 5.76 11.64 -5.56
CA THR A 174 5.03 10.71 -6.42
C THR A 174 4.04 9.96 -5.56
N ILE A 175 2.80 9.85 -6.02
CA ILE A 175 1.72 9.10 -5.34
C ILE A 175 1.19 8.01 -6.26
N HIS A 176 0.68 6.94 -5.66
CA HIS A 176 -0.05 5.89 -6.38
C HIS A 176 -1.51 6.30 -6.56
N TRP A 177 -2.19 5.62 -7.47
CA TRP A 177 -3.55 5.93 -7.88
C TRP A 177 -4.17 4.71 -8.56
N VAL A 178 -5.49 4.70 -8.72
CA VAL A 178 -6.20 3.73 -9.56
C VAL A 178 -7.29 4.44 -10.37
N SER A 179 -7.59 3.97 -11.58
CA SER A 179 -8.70 4.51 -12.39
C SER A 179 -10.05 4.15 -11.76
N ALA A 180 -10.92 5.13 -11.54
CA ALA A 180 -12.16 4.93 -10.81
C ALA A 180 -13.14 3.98 -11.51
N SER A 181 -13.18 3.97 -12.84
CA SER A 181 -14.09 3.12 -13.62
C SER A 181 -13.56 1.70 -13.82
N HIS A 182 -12.27 1.45 -13.57
CA HIS A 182 -11.64 0.15 -13.79
C HIS A 182 -11.14 -0.50 -12.49
N ALA A 183 -11.13 0.23 -11.38
CA ALA A 183 -10.70 -0.28 -10.10
C ALA A 183 -11.67 -1.35 -9.57
N VAL A 184 -11.11 -2.37 -8.94
CA VAL A 184 -11.85 -3.47 -8.33
C VAL A 184 -11.97 -3.21 -6.83
N GLY A 185 -13.13 -3.53 -6.26
CA GLY A 185 -13.35 -3.45 -4.82
C GLY A 185 -12.59 -4.56 -4.09
N ALA A 186 -12.01 -4.24 -2.93
CA ALA A 186 -11.35 -5.20 -2.08
C ALA A 186 -11.56 -4.89 -0.59
N GLU A 187 -11.59 -5.95 0.21
CA GLU A 187 -11.37 -5.88 1.66
C GLU A 187 -9.86 -5.93 1.92
N VAL A 188 -9.36 -5.03 2.78
CA VAL A 188 -7.95 -5.03 3.19
C VAL A 188 -7.87 -5.05 4.72
N ARG A 189 -7.17 -6.06 5.24
CA ARG A 189 -6.95 -6.29 6.66
C ARG A 189 -5.56 -5.82 7.05
N LEU A 190 -5.53 -4.71 7.79
CA LEU A 190 -4.30 -4.10 8.30
C LEU A 190 -4.00 -4.64 9.68
N TYR A 191 -3.07 -5.57 9.76
CA TYR A 191 -2.62 -6.11 11.03
C TYR A 191 -1.54 -5.24 11.68
N ASP A 192 -1.55 -5.23 13.01
CA ASP A 192 -0.52 -4.67 13.87
C ASP A 192 -0.06 -5.72 14.91
N ARG A 193 0.77 -5.33 15.88
CA ARG A 193 1.16 -6.15 17.03
C ARG A 193 -0.09 -6.60 17.80
N LEU A 194 -0.14 -7.87 18.18
CA LEU A 194 -1.24 -8.44 18.98
C LEU A 194 -1.26 -7.86 20.41
N PHE A 195 -0.10 -7.49 20.93
CA PHE A 195 0.06 -6.97 22.28
C PHE A 195 0.63 -5.55 22.27
N THR A 196 0.30 -4.76 23.28
CA THR A 196 0.79 -3.38 23.48
C THR A 196 2.11 -3.32 24.25
N VAL A 197 2.59 -4.44 24.77
CA VAL A 197 3.83 -4.58 25.54
C VAL A 197 4.75 -5.64 24.91
N GLU A 198 6.06 -5.53 25.15
CA GLU A 198 7.06 -6.43 24.56
C GLU A 198 6.99 -7.85 25.13
N ASP A 199 6.80 -7.97 26.45
CA ASP A 199 6.65 -9.24 27.15
C ASP A 199 5.27 -9.30 27.83
N PRO A 200 4.24 -9.86 27.16
CA PRO A 200 2.89 -9.96 27.70
C PRO A 200 2.72 -11.13 28.68
N GLY A 201 3.79 -11.83 29.10
CA GLY A 201 3.73 -13.03 29.93
C GLY A 201 2.97 -12.86 31.26
N GLY A 202 2.46 -13.99 31.80
CA GLY A 202 1.75 -14.03 33.10
C GLY A 202 0.23 -14.12 33.00
N GLU A 203 -0.47 -14.06 34.14
CA GLU A 203 -1.92 -14.30 34.23
C GLU A 203 -2.77 -13.19 33.58
N ASN A 204 -2.26 -11.95 33.54
CA ASN A 204 -2.98 -10.76 33.06
C ASN A 204 -2.72 -10.42 31.58
N TRP A 205 -2.14 -11.33 30.79
CA TRP A 205 -1.75 -11.09 29.39
C TRP A 205 -2.87 -10.51 28.51
N ARG A 206 -4.14 -10.80 28.85
CA ARG A 206 -5.33 -10.31 28.13
C ARG A 206 -5.50 -8.80 28.23
N GLU A 207 -5.04 -8.17 29.31
CA GLU A 207 -5.09 -6.72 29.50
C GLU A 207 -4.16 -5.99 28.52
N PHE A 208 -3.16 -6.70 27.99
CA PHE A 208 -2.20 -6.15 27.03
C PHE A 208 -2.59 -6.39 25.58
N ILE A 209 -3.76 -6.97 25.28
CA ILE A 209 -4.22 -7.16 23.90
C ILE A 209 -4.41 -5.78 23.24
N ASN A 210 -3.78 -5.58 22.10
CA ASN A 210 -3.93 -4.37 21.32
C ASN A 210 -5.31 -4.35 20.63
N PRO A 211 -6.21 -3.41 21.00
CA PRO A 211 -7.52 -3.28 20.35
C PRO A 211 -7.41 -2.87 18.88
N HIS A 212 -6.26 -2.32 18.47
CA HIS A 212 -5.93 -1.93 17.10
C HIS A 212 -5.05 -2.96 16.38
N SER A 213 -4.98 -4.20 16.88
CA SER A 213 -4.21 -5.29 16.24
C SER A 213 -4.73 -5.68 14.84
N LEU A 214 -5.95 -5.26 14.49
CA LEU A 214 -6.59 -5.44 13.19
C LEU A 214 -7.51 -4.25 12.88
N ASP A 215 -7.27 -3.60 11.74
CA ASP A 215 -8.20 -2.65 11.10
C ASP A 215 -8.67 -3.26 9.76
N VAL A 216 -9.98 -3.31 9.53
CA VAL A 216 -10.58 -3.91 8.33
C VAL A 216 -11.20 -2.83 7.47
N LEU A 217 -10.68 -2.66 6.25
CA LEU A 217 -11.10 -1.65 5.30
C LEU A 217 -11.88 -2.31 4.16
N ASN A 218 -13.15 -1.93 3.97
CA ASN A 218 -14.05 -2.55 2.99
C ASN A 218 -14.21 -1.75 1.68
N GLN A 219 -13.71 -0.51 1.66
CA GLN A 219 -13.90 0.41 0.54
C GLN A 219 -12.64 0.57 -0.32
N CYS A 220 -11.67 -0.33 -0.18
CA CYS A 220 -10.41 -0.23 -0.91
C CYS A 220 -10.64 -0.46 -2.41
N LYS A 221 -9.76 0.16 -3.20
CA LYS A 221 -9.78 0.13 -4.66
C LYS A 221 -8.44 -0.39 -5.16
N VAL A 222 -8.42 -1.51 -5.86
CA VAL A 222 -7.19 -2.09 -6.43
C VAL A 222 -7.21 -2.01 -7.95
N GLU A 223 -6.04 -2.00 -8.57
CA GLU A 223 -5.95 -2.05 -10.03
C GLU A 223 -6.53 -3.36 -10.63
N PRO A 224 -7.06 -3.34 -11.86
CA PRO A 224 -7.81 -4.46 -12.44
C PRO A 224 -6.98 -5.74 -12.65
N SER A 225 -5.65 -5.64 -12.70
CA SER A 225 -4.75 -6.79 -12.84
C SER A 225 -4.91 -7.80 -11.69
N LEU A 226 -5.44 -7.37 -10.54
CA LEU A 226 -5.67 -8.22 -9.37
C LEU A 226 -6.98 -9.01 -9.41
N THR A 227 -7.83 -8.83 -10.42
CA THR A 227 -9.12 -9.56 -10.53
C THR A 227 -8.92 -11.09 -10.51
N SER A 228 -7.82 -11.56 -11.09
CA SER A 228 -7.47 -12.98 -11.16
C SER A 228 -6.48 -13.44 -10.07
N ALA A 229 -6.21 -12.59 -9.08
CA ALA A 229 -5.27 -12.90 -8.01
C ALA A 229 -5.77 -14.10 -7.19
N LYS A 230 -4.86 -15.05 -6.93
CA LYS A 230 -5.19 -16.31 -6.25
C LYS A 230 -4.79 -16.27 -4.78
N PRO A 231 -5.46 -17.01 -3.90
CA PRO A 231 -5.05 -17.13 -2.50
C PRO A 231 -3.56 -17.45 -2.36
N GLN A 232 -2.92 -16.83 -1.38
CA GLN A 232 -1.48 -16.91 -1.09
C GLN A 232 -0.55 -16.24 -2.12
N GLU A 233 -1.07 -15.65 -3.20
CA GLU A 233 -0.28 -14.72 -4.01
C GLU A 233 0.03 -13.45 -3.22
N ARG A 234 1.19 -12.85 -3.50
CA ARG A 234 1.76 -11.77 -2.71
C ARG A 234 2.13 -10.62 -3.61
N PHE A 235 1.80 -9.42 -3.16
CA PHE A 235 1.97 -8.19 -3.91
C PHE A 235 2.60 -7.14 -3.01
N GLN A 236 3.40 -6.26 -3.59
CA GLN A 236 3.69 -4.98 -2.96
C GLN A 236 2.65 -3.97 -3.43
N PHE A 237 1.82 -3.47 -2.52
CA PHE A 237 1.00 -2.30 -2.82
C PHE A 237 1.92 -1.08 -2.71
N GLU A 238 2.09 -0.39 -3.84
CA GLU A 238 3.01 0.75 -3.97
C GLU A 238 2.82 1.73 -2.80
N ARG A 239 3.93 2.12 -2.17
CA ARG A 239 4.00 3.01 -0.98
C ARG A 239 3.33 2.52 0.31
N LEU A 240 2.56 1.43 0.29
CA LEU A 240 1.77 0.99 1.44
C LEU A 240 2.44 -0.17 2.20
N GLY A 241 2.87 -1.21 1.50
CA GLY A 241 3.41 -2.41 2.14
C GLY A 241 3.31 -3.64 1.26
N TYR A 242 3.58 -4.79 1.87
CA TYR A 242 3.39 -6.08 1.24
C TYR A 242 2.10 -6.73 1.74
N PHE A 243 1.36 -7.30 0.80
CA PHE A 243 0.03 -7.86 1.02
C PHE A 243 -0.04 -9.26 0.43
N CYS A 244 -0.89 -10.08 1.02
CA CYS A 244 -1.15 -11.46 0.61
C CYS A 244 -2.64 -11.64 0.39
N VAL A 245 -3.03 -12.31 -0.68
CA VAL A 245 -4.43 -12.69 -0.92
C VAL A 245 -4.82 -13.73 0.14
N ASP A 246 -5.85 -13.44 0.92
CA ASP A 246 -6.37 -14.33 1.95
C ASP A 246 -7.24 -15.43 1.34
N ASP A 247 -7.33 -16.58 2.02
CA ASP A 247 -8.17 -17.70 1.61
C ASP A 247 -9.68 -17.37 1.67
N ASP A 248 -10.08 -16.30 2.37
CA ASP A 248 -11.46 -15.77 2.35
C ASP A 248 -11.82 -15.06 1.02
N SER A 249 -10.84 -14.86 0.11
CA SER A 249 -11.07 -14.26 -1.21
C SER A 249 -11.92 -15.17 -2.09
N ARG A 250 -12.85 -14.57 -2.81
CA ARG A 250 -13.74 -15.25 -3.77
C ARG A 250 -13.97 -14.37 -4.99
N GLU A 251 -14.55 -14.94 -6.04
CA GLU A 251 -14.91 -14.17 -7.23
C GLU A 251 -15.79 -12.97 -6.85
N GLY A 252 -15.41 -11.78 -7.32
CA GLY A 252 -16.08 -10.52 -7.00
C GLY A 252 -15.81 -9.96 -5.59
N ASN A 253 -15.03 -10.65 -4.74
CA ASN A 253 -14.67 -10.18 -3.41
C ASN A 253 -13.23 -10.57 -3.04
N LEU A 254 -12.28 -9.70 -3.37
CA LEU A 254 -10.87 -9.87 -3.02
C LEU A 254 -10.64 -9.47 -1.56
N VAL A 255 -9.88 -10.28 -0.83
CA VAL A 255 -9.47 -10.02 0.55
C VAL A 255 -7.95 -10.06 0.64
N PHE A 256 -7.35 -8.97 1.12
CA PHE A 256 -5.89 -8.88 1.27
C PHE A 256 -5.50 -8.69 2.74
N ASN A 257 -4.55 -9.50 3.19
CA ASN A 257 -3.87 -9.33 4.47
C ASN A 257 -2.61 -8.49 4.28
N ARG A 258 -2.39 -7.45 5.10
CA ARG A 258 -1.08 -6.80 5.15
C ARG A 258 -0.08 -7.71 5.85
N THR A 259 0.88 -8.24 5.09
CA THR A 259 1.99 -9.02 5.62
C THR A 259 2.86 -8.15 6.51
N VAL A 260 3.37 -7.04 5.96
CA VAL A 260 4.27 -6.10 6.62
C VAL A 260 4.24 -4.74 5.92
N THR A 261 4.46 -3.65 6.65
CA THR A 261 4.64 -2.30 6.09
C THR A 261 5.97 -2.18 5.34
N LEU A 262 6.10 -1.18 4.47
CA LEU A 262 7.41 -0.77 3.94
C LEU A 262 8.31 -0.26 5.07
N ARG A 263 9.63 -0.19 4.84
CA ARG A 263 10.54 0.44 5.81
C ARG A 263 10.14 1.91 5.97
N ASP A 264 9.73 2.27 7.17
CA ASP A 264 9.39 3.65 7.51
C ASP A 264 10.67 4.40 7.91
N THR A 265 11.30 5.05 6.94
CA THR A 265 12.44 5.96 7.19
C THR A 265 12.02 7.32 7.76
N TRP A 266 10.72 7.66 7.73
CA TRP A 266 10.22 9.00 8.10
C TRP A 266 9.65 9.08 9.52
N ALA A 267 9.10 7.99 10.07
CA ALA A 267 8.70 7.93 11.47
C ALA A 267 9.86 8.19 12.47
N LYS A 268 11.11 7.95 12.04
CA LYS A 268 12.31 8.36 12.81
C LYS A 268 12.53 9.87 12.82
N ILE A 269 12.11 10.58 11.78
CA ILE A 269 12.30 12.03 11.63
C ILE A 269 11.19 12.82 12.33
N GLU A 270 9.95 12.32 12.38
CA GLU A 270 8.86 13.00 13.13
C GLU A 270 8.97 12.83 14.66
N LYS A 271 9.73 11.83 15.14
CA LYS A 271 10.07 11.66 16.57
C LYS A 271 11.34 12.39 17.00
N SER A 272 12.01 13.11 16.08
CA SER A 272 13.24 13.88 16.34
C SER A 272 12.98 15.38 16.19
#